data_AF-A0A928J1R0-F1
#
_entry.id   AF-A0A928J1R0-F1
#
_cell.length_a   1.000
_cell.length_b   1.000
_cell.length_c   1.000
_cell.angle_alpha   90.00
_cell.angle_beta   90.00
_cell.angle_gamma   90.00
#
_symmetry.space_group_name_H-M   'P 1'
#
loop_
_entity.id
_entity.type
_entity.pdbx_description
1 polymer ?
#
loop_
_entity_poly.entity_id
_entity_poly.type
_entity_poly.pdbx_seq_one_letter_code
_entity_poly.pdbx_strand_id
1 'polypeptide(L)' 'MKMNSVQKIVLSSEEARDGIEINATISNIDVPKTIVLKIPPRVKNGQKYIARNVEIQKDSEKKKVNIYFTIEIKD' A
#
# COMPACT_ATOMS: atom_id res chain seq x y z
N MET A 1 5.19 -24.19 -0.53
CA MET A 1 5.50 -22.77 -0.83
C MET A 1 4.24 -21.94 -0.63
N LYS A 2 4.24 -21.00 0.33
CA LYS A 2 3.19 -19.98 0.46
C LYS A 2 3.87 -18.68 0.87
N MET A 3 4.20 -17.82 -0.09
CA MET A 3 4.58 -16.44 0.17
C MET A 3 3.35 -15.57 -0.06
N ASN A 4 2.61 -15.29 1.02
CA ASN A 4 1.69 -14.15 1.02
C ASN A 4 2.54 -12.91 1.31
N SER A 5 2.97 -12.20 0.27
CA SER A 5 3.63 -10.89 0.43
C SER A 5 2.63 -9.91 1.03
N VAL A 6 2.71 -9.72 2.35
CA VAL A 6 2.16 -8.52 2.99
C VAL A 6 3.03 -7.35 2.54
N GLN A 7 2.46 -6.42 1.77
CA GLN A 7 3.18 -5.22 1.35
C GLN A 7 3.38 -4.32 2.57
N LYS A 8 4.64 -3.97 2.86
CA LYS A 8 4.99 -3.06 3.95
C LYS A 8 5.23 -1.66 3.41
N ILE A 9 4.72 -0.68 4.13
CA ILE A 9 4.99 0.74 3.87
C ILE A 9 5.93 1.20 4.97
N VAL A 10 7.14 1.55 4.60
CA VAL A 10 8.14 2.05 5.53
C VAL A 10 8.05 3.57 5.54
N LEU A 11 7.84 4.15 6.73
CA LEU A 11 7.76 5.58 6.94
C LEU A 11 8.81 6.01 7.98
N SER A 12 9.33 7.21 7.86
CA SER A 12 10.05 7.88 8.93
C SER A 12 9.10 8.38 10.03
N SER A 13 9.61 8.63 11.24
CA SER A 13 8.79 9.20 12.33
C SER A 13 8.13 10.52 11.97
N GLU A 14 8.79 11.37 11.18
CA GLU A 14 8.22 12.61 10.65
C GLU A 14 7.07 12.34 9.69
N GLU A 15 7.25 11.46 8.70
CA GLU A 15 6.22 11.09 7.73
C GLU A 15 5.00 10.44 8.41
N ALA A 16 5.24 9.62 9.44
CA ALA A 16 4.19 9.03 10.24
C ALA A 16 3.43 10.05 11.09
N ARG A 17 4.11 11.12 11.54
CA ARG A 17 3.53 12.20 12.33
C ARG A 17 2.70 13.16 11.48
N ASP A 18 3.23 13.58 10.35
CA ASP A 18 2.65 14.63 9.50
C ASP A 18 1.75 14.07 8.39
N GLY A 19 1.87 12.77 8.10
CA GLY A 19 1.18 12.12 7.00
C GLY A 19 1.91 12.35 5.68
N ILE A 20 1.73 11.43 4.74
CA ILE A 20 2.45 11.46 3.48
C ILE A 20 1.63 10.83 2.35
N GLU A 21 1.84 11.30 1.13
CA GLU A 21 1.38 10.62 -0.08
C GLU A 21 2.51 9.77 -0.66
N ILE A 22 2.29 8.45 -0.72
CA ILE A 22 3.27 7.51 -1.26
C ILE A 22 2.76 6.90 -2.57
N ASN A 23 3.69 6.64 -3.49
CA ASN A 23 3.42 5.91 -4.71
C ASN A 23 3.70 4.42 -4.46
N ALA A 24 2.66 3.61 -4.36
CA ALA A 24 2.78 2.16 -4.22
C ALA A 24 2.60 1.49 -5.59
N THR A 25 3.63 0.77 -6.04
CA THR A 25 3.59 0.01 -7.30
C THR A 25 3.11 -1.41 -7.05
N ILE A 26 1.99 -1.77 -7.66
CA ILE A 26 1.42 -3.12 -7.60
C ILE A 26 1.96 -3.89 -8.81
N SER A 27 2.95 -4.74 -8.57
CA SER A 27 3.59 -5.56 -9.62
C SER A 27 2.99 -6.96 -9.77
N ASN A 28 1.96 -7.31 -8.98
CA ASN A 28 1.34 -8.66 -8.97
C ASN A 28 0.17 -8.80 -9.96
N ILE A 29 0.25 -8.06 -11.07
CA ILE A 29 -0.78 -7.95 -12.12
C ILE A 29 -0.07 -7.83 -13.46
N ASP A 30 -0.76 -8.18 -14.57
CA ASP A 30 -0.16 -8.20 -15.91
C ASP A 30 0.52 -6.88 -16.30
N VAL A 31 -0.07 -5.76 -15.89
CA VAL A 31 0.47 -4.42 -16.12
C VAL A 31 0.74 -3.76 -14.77
N PRO A 32 2.01 -3.57 -14.36
CA PRO A 32 2.35 -2.91 -13.10
C PRO A 32 1.63 -1.57 -12.99
N LYS A 33 0.90 -1.37 -11.88
CA LYS A 33 0.12 -0.14 -11.68
C LYS A 33 0.59 0.58 -10.44
N THR A 34 0.98 1.83 -10.61
CA THR A 34 1.28 2.74 -9.51
C THR A 34 -0.01 3.35 -9.00
N ILE A 35 -0.24 3.27 -7.70
CA ILE A 35 -1.34 3.93 -7.01
C ILE A 35 -0.80 4.92 -5.99
N VAL A 36 -1.49 6.03 -5.83
CA VAL A 36 -1.18 7.03 -4.80
C VAL A 36 -1.93 6.67 -3.52
N LEU A 37 -1.21 6.42 -2.43
CA LEU A 37 -1.77 6.16 -1.11
C LEU A 37 -1.57 7.40 -0.22
N LYS A 38 -2.68 7.97 0.26
CA LYS A 38 -2.65 9.08 1.22
C LYS A 38 -2.66 8.54 2.65
N ILE A 39 -1.50 8.56 3.30
CA ILE A 39 -1.36 8.11 4.67
C ILE A 39 -1.69 9.27 5.60
N PRO A 40 -2.69 9.12 6.48
CA PRO A 40 -3.05 10.20 7.40
C PRO A 40 -1.90 10.47 8.38
N PRO A 41 -1.84 11.69 8.95
CA PRO A 41 -0.93 11.99 10.05
C PRO A 41 -1.22 11.13 11.29
N ARG A 42 -0.23 11.05 12.18
CA ARG A 42 -0.27 10.37 13.48
C ARG A 42 -0.55 8.87 13.37
N VAL A 43 0.00 8.22 12.35
CA VAL A 43 -0.05 6.75 12.22
C VAL A 43 0.93 6.08 13.16
N LYS A 44 0.62 4.84 13.56
CA LYS A 44 1.42 4.05 14.49
C LYS A 44 2.17 2.93 13.79
N ASN A 45 3.30 2.52 14.36
CA ASN A 45 4.04 1.36 13.88
C ASN A 45 3.17 0.09 13.98
N GLY A 46 3.15 -0.74 12.94
CA GLY A 46 2.29 -1.91 12.81
C GLY A 46 0.83 -1.60 12.42
N GLN A 47 0.46 -0.32 12.22
CA GLN A 47 -0.88 0.05 11.79
C GLN A 47 -1.19 -0.54 10.42
N LYS A 48 -2.37 -1.14 10.27
CA LYS A 48 -2.81 -1.69 8.99
C LYS A 48 -3.53 -0.63 8.18
N TYR A 49 -3.15 -0.49 6.92
CA TYR A 49 -3.79 0.37 5.95
C TYR A 49 -4.42 -0.47 4.84
N ILE A 50 -5.55 0.00 4.30
CA ILE A 50 -6.26 -0.71 3.24
C ILE A 50 -6.63 0.26 2.13
N ALA A 51 -6.08 0.02 0.94
CA ALA A 51 -6.55 0.68 -0.27
C ALA A 51 -7.75 -0.11 -0.80
N ARG A 52 -8.95 0.45 -0.65
CA ARG A 52 -10.19 -0.17 -1.11
C ARG A 52 -10.48 0.20 -2.55
N ASN A 53 -11.13 -0.71 -3.28
CA ASN A 53 -11.59 -0.47 -4.65
C ASN A 53 -10.46 -0.09 -5.64
N VAL A 54 -9.26 -0.65 -5.44
CA VAL A 54 -8.16 -0.43 -6.38
C VAL A 54 -8.47 -1.17 -7.67
N GLU A 55 -8.71 -0.42 -8.74
CA GLU A 55 -8.88 -0.99 -10.07
C GLU A 55 -7.53 -1.49 -10.59
N ILE A 56 -7.38 -2.81 -10.68
CA ILE A 56 -6.24 -3.48 -11.31
C ILE A 56 -6.68 -4.10 -12.64
N GLN A 57 -5.75 -4.24 -13.57
CA GLN A 57 -5.97 -5.00 -14.80
C GLN A 57 -5.28 -6.35 -14.65
N LYS A 58 -6.06 -7.43 -14.63
CA LYS A 58 -5.55 -8.78 -14.51
C LYS A 58 -6.23 -9.64 -15.57
N ASP A 59 -5.46 -10.38 -16.35
CA ASP A 59 -5.99 -11.27 -17.40
C ASP A 59 -6.86 -10.51 -18.43
N SER A 60 -6.50 -9.26 -18.77
CA SER A 60 -7.27 -8.32 -19.61
C SER A 60 -8.64 -7.86 -19.06
N GLU A 61 -9.02 -8.26 -17.85
CA GLU A 61 -10.22 -7.79 -17.17
C GLU A 61 -9.89 -6.74 -16.11
N LYS A 62 -10.70 -5.67 -16.06
CA LYS A 62 -10.61 -4.67 -14.98
C LYS A 62 -11.27 -5.24 -13.73
N LYS A 63 -10.51 -5.40 -12.66
CA LYS A 63 -10.99 -5.91 -11.38
C LYS A 63 -10.71 -4.93 -10.26
N LYS A 64 -11.69 -4.70 -9.40
CA LYS A 64 -11.49 -3.94 -8.16
C LYS A 64 -11.04 -4.89 -7.06
N VAL A 65 -9.89 -4.61 -6.46
CA VAL A 65 -9.34 -5.38 -5.35
C VAL A 65 -9.06 -4.49 -4.15
N ASN A 66 -9.04 -5.11 -2.97
CA ASN A 66 -8.60 -4.46 -1.75
C ASN A 66 -7.16 -4.87 -1.48
N ILE A 67 -6.28 -3.89 -1.29
CA ILE A 67 -4.87 -4.12 -1.05
C ILE A 67 -4.56 -3.70 0.39
N TYR A 68 -3.98 -4.62 1.14
CA TYR A 68 -3.64 -4.44 2.54
C TYR A 68 -2.16 -4.13 2.67
N PHE A 69 -1.87 -3.13 3.48
CA PHE A 69 -0.52 -2.69 3.79
C PHE A 69 -0.34 -2.63 5.30
N THR A 70 0.90 -2.80 5.76
CA THR A 70 1.26 -2.57 7.16
C THR A 70 2.27 -1.44 7.21
N ILE A 71 2.02 -0.44 8.05
CA ILE A 71 2.93 0.66 8.31
C ILE A 71 4.06 0.16 9.21
N GLU A 72 5.30 0.41 8.80
CA GLU A 72 6.50 0.17 9.57
C GLU A 72 7.20 1.52 9.75
N ILE A 73 7.27 2.03 10.99
CA ILE A 73 7.95 3.29 11.27
C ILE A 73 9.43 2.98 11.54
N LYS A 74 10.33 3.55 10.73
CA LYS A 74 11.77 3.53 10.94
C LYS A 74 12.22 4.87 11.50
N ASP A 75 12.92 4.79 12.61
CA ASP A 75 13.68 5.87 13.23
C ASP A 75 15.14 5.41 13.32
#